data_AF-A0A352VNB3-F1
#
_entry.id   AF-A0A352VNB3-F1
#
_cell.length_a   1.000
_cell.length_b   1.000
_cell.length_c   1.000
_cell.angle_alpha   90.00
_cell.angle_beta   90.00
_cell.angle_gamma   90.00
#
_symmetry.space_group_name_H-M   'P 1'
#
loop_
_entity.id
_entity.type
_entity.pdbx_description
1 polymer ?
#
loop_
_entity_poly.entity_id
_entity_poly.type
_entity_poly.pdbx_seq_one_letter_code
_entity_poly.pdbx_strand_id
1 'polypeptide(L)'
;MSTESTFAGPQNPNTGGPKTFFGHPRGLSTLFFTEMWERFSYYGMRALLTLFMTAATTNIVTQSDGTIIQNPGMGLDIATAGAIYGLYTSLVYILALPGGWVADNLWGQRKAVWVGGWIIAAGHFTMAIPSTYTFFLGLIFIICGTGLLKPNVSTIVGELYPDGGARRDAGFSIFYMGINLGALFGPLVAAWLGEAHHWHWGFGAAGVGMVLGLIQYRLGVGHLGNAGLLKSEDSREVLAAKSKKFFGTFFAVFAAVVLFGFLVSNGTISVTLTQIAQWLGYSVLVLV
;
A
#
# COMPACT_ATOMS: atom_id res chain seq x y z
N MET A 1 -38.22 -52.40 0.40
CA MET A 1 -37.15 -52.02 -0.56
C MET A 1 -37.84 -51.67 -1.87
N SER A 2 -38.06 -50.38 -2.13
CA SER A 2 -38.32 -49.83 -3.46
C SER A 2 -38.22 -48.31 -3.35
N THR A 3 -37.18 -47.79 -3.97
CA THR A 3 -36.70 -46.42 -4.03
C THR A 3 -37.62 -45.54 -4.87
N GLU A 4 -38.20 -44.49 -4.27
CA GLU A 4 -38.65 -43.34 -5.05
C GLU A 4 -37.44 -42.42 -5.29
N SER A 5 -36.85 -42.53 -6.48
CA SER A 5 -35.86 -41.57 -6.94
C SER A 5 -36.58 -40.26 -7.29
N THR A 6 -36.47 -39.26 -6.42
CA THR A 6 -36.81 -37.89 -6.75
C THR A 6 -35.79 -37.36 -7.76
N PHE A 7 -36.07 -37.57 -9.05
CA PHE A 7 -35.41 -36.85 -10.12
C PHE A 7 -35.75 -35.36 -9.96
N ALA A 8 -34.81 -34.59 -9.43
CA ALA A 8 -34.86 -33.15 -9.48
C ALA A 8 -34.91 -32.72 -10.95
N GLY A 9 -36.01 -32.10 -11.36
CA GLY A 9 -36.18 -31.54 -12.70
C GLY A 9 -35.07 -30.53 -13.02
N PRO A 10 -34.81 -30.26 -14.31
CA PRO A 10 -33.76 -29.34 -14.72
C PRO A 10 -33.99 -27.97 -14.08
N GLN A 11 -33.04 -27.53 -13.26
CA GLN A 11 -33.07 -26.19 -12.71
C GLN A 11 -33.06 -25.19 -13.87
N ASN A 12 -34.08 -24.34 -13.90
CA ASN A 12 -34.22 -23.25 -14.85
C ASN A 12 -32.97 -22.35 -14.78
N PRO A 13 -32.17 -22.17 -15.86
CA PRO A 13 -30.92 -21.41 -15.79
C PRO A 13 -31.10 -19.90 -15.56
N ASN A 14 -32.35 -19.42 -15.50
CA ASN A 14 -32.68 -17.99 -15.59
C ASN A 14 -33.20 -17.33 -14.30
N THR A 15 -32.95 -17.90 -13.12
CA THR A 15 -32.95 -17.09 -11.89
C THR A 15 -31.56 -16.51 -11.71
N GLY A 16 -31.34 -15.29 -12.21
CA GLY A 16 -30.04 -14.61 -12.21
C GLY A 16 -29.42 -14.56 -10.81
N GLY A 17 -28.59 -15.56 -10.49
CA GLY A 17 -27.84 -15.62 -9.24
C GLY A 17 -26.95 -14.40 -9.10
N PRO A 18 -26.51 -14.06 -7.87
CA PRO A 18 -25.62 -12.92 -7.65
C PRO A 18 -24.41 -13.05 -8.58
N LYS A 19 -24.20 -12.03 -9.44
CA LYS A 19 -23.10 -12.00 -10.42
C LYS A 19 -21.79 -12.38 -9.72
N THR A 20 -21.12 -13.44 -10.16
CA THR A 20 -19.85 -13.92 -9.57
C THR A 20 -18.64 -13.40 -10.33
N PHE A 21 -17.46 -13.48 -9.71
CA PHE A 21 -16.17 -13.18 -10.35
C PHE A 21 -15.33 -14.46 -10.35
N PHE A 22 -15.18 -15.11 -11.50
CA PHE A 22 -14.55 -16.43 -11.61
C PHE A 22 -15.12 -17.48 -10.62
N GLY A 23 -16.43 -17.44 -10.33
CA GLY A 23 -17.07 -18.33 -9.35
C GLY A 23 -16.95 -17.90 -7.88
N HIS A 24 -16.24 -16.80 -7.61
CA HIS A 24 -16.09 -16.22 -6.28
C HIS A 24 -17.09 -15.07 -6.01
N PRO A 25 -17.32 -14.69 -4.74
CA PRO A 25 -18.11 -13.53 -4.39
C PRO A 25 -17.66 -12.29 -5.17
N ARG A 26 -18.61 -11.49 -5.67
CA ARG A 26 -18.30 -10.30 -6.48
C ARG A 26 -17.42 -9.29 -5.77
N GLY A 27 -17.50 -9.22 -4.44
CA GLY A 27 -16.60 -8.41 -3.63
C GLY A 27 -15.11 -8.70 -3.89
N LEU A 28 -14.77 -9.93 -4.29
CA LEU A 28 -13.39 -10.30 -4.63
C LEU A 28 -12.87 -9.48 -5.82
N SER A 29 -13.68 -9.19 -6.84
CA SER A 29 -13.22 -8.37 -7.98
C SER A 29 -12.87 -6.97 -7.52
N THR A 30 -13.66 -6.37 -6.62
CA THR A 30 -13.39 -5.06 -6.06
C THR A 30 -12.02 -5.04 -5.38
N LEU A 31 -11.76 -6.02 -4.52
CA LEU A 31 -10.52 -6.10 -3.75
C LEU A 31 -9.32 -6.45 -4.65
N PHE A 32 -9.51 -7.35 -5.61
CA PHE A 32 -8.52 -7.71 -6.61
C PHE A 32 -8.00 -6.48 -7.36
N PHE A 33 -8.91 -5.68 -7.95
CA PHE A 33 -8.47 -4.53 -8.73
C PHE A 33 -7.93 -3.40 -7.84
N THR A 34 -8.51 -3.20 -6.65
CA THR A 34 -7.99 -2.23 -5.67
C THR A 34 -6.53 -2.55 -5.32
N GLU A 35 -6.25 -3.82 -5.00
CA GLU A 35 -4.90 -4.28 -4.68
C GLU A 35 -3.98 -4.25 -5.90
N MET A 36 -4.45 -4.65 -7.08
CA MET A 36 -3.67 -4.58 -8.32
C MET A 36 -3.19 -3.15 -8.59
N TRP A 37 -4.06 -2.15 -8.44
CA TRP A 37 -3.72 -0.74 -8.67
C TRP A 37 -2.78 -0.17 -7.61
N GLU A 38 -2.99 -0.52 -6.34
CA GLU A 38 -2.05 -0.11 -5.30
C GLU A 38 -0.68 -0.77 -5.52
N ARG A 39 -0.63 -2.04 -5.95
CA ARG A 39 0.63 -2.73 -6.22
C ARG A 39 1.30 -2.21 -7.48
N PHE A 40 0.52 -1.84 -8.49
CA PHE A 40 1.00 -1.07 -9.64
C PHE A 40 1.69 0.21 -9.19
N SER A 41 1.05 1.02 -8.33
CA SER A 41 1.62 2.29 -7.88
C SER A 41 2.87 2.08 -7.00
N TYR A 42 2.80 1.12 -6.08
CA TYR A 42 3.87 0.80 -5.15
C TYR A 42 5.12 0.25 -5.85
N TYR A 43 4.97 -0.78 -6.70
CA TYR A 43 6.10 -1.36 -7.43
C TYR A 43 6.61 -0.44 -8.54
N GLY A 44 5.73 0.31 -9.21
CA GLY A 44 6.14 1.33 -10.18
C GLY A 44 7.02 2.41 -9.57
N MET A 45 6.61 2.98 -8.43
CA MET A 45 7.44 3.94 -7.69
C MET A 45 8.73 3.29 -7.19
N ARG A 46 8.69 2.07 -6.65
CA ARG A 46 9.90 1.36 -6.16
C ARG A 46 10.92 1.07 -7.26
N ALA A 47 10.49 0.84 -8.49
CA ALA A 47 11.39 0.66 -9.63
C ALA A 47 12.20 1.92 -9.92
N LEU A 48 11.57 3.09 -9.76
CA LEU A 48 12.22 4.39 -9.95
C LEU A 48 13.03 4.85 -8.74
N LEU A 49 12.69 4.38 -7.54
CA LEU A 49 13.11 5.01 -6.29
C LEU A 49 14.63 5.14 -6.17
N THR A 50 15.36 4.04 -6.34
CA THR A 50 16.83 4.05 -6.29
C THR A 50 17.43 4.76 -7.49
N LEU A 51 16.87 4.57 -8.69
CA LEU A 51 17.36 5.19 -9.93
C LEU A 51 17.30 6.72 -9.85
N PHE A 52 16.18 7.27 -9.39
CA PHE A 52 16.01 8.71 -9.20
C PHE A 52 16.97 9.26 -8.14
N MET A 53 17.14 8.55 -7.02
CA MET A 53 18.04 8.98 -5.95
C MET A 53 19.50 9.03 -6.42
N THR A 54 19.96 8.06 -7.21
CA THR A 54 21.36 7.97 -7.63
C THR A 54 21.66 8.69 -8.94
N ALA A 55 20.65 8.94 -9.79
CA ALA A 55 20.83 9.67 -11.03
C ALA A 55 21.42 11.06 -10.77
N ALA A 56 22.34 11.48 -11.65
CA ALA A 56 23.04 12.75 -11.51
C ALA A 56 22.07 13.95 -11.52
N THR A 57 22.41 15.01 -10.79
CA THR A 57 21.64 16.27 -10.78
C THR A 57 21.67 16.98 -12.13
N THR A 58 22.59 16.59 -13.02
CA THR A 58 22.73 17.08 -14.39
C THR A 58 22.27 16.06 -15.43
N ASN A 59 21.58 14.99 -15.01
CA ASN A 59 21.16 13.91 -15.90
C ASN A 59 20.29 14.44 -17.06
N ILE A 60 20.59 13.94 -18.25
CA ILE A 60 19.90 14.28 -19.50
C ILE A 60 19.41 13.02 -20.19
N VAL A 61 18.32 13.14 -20.94
CA VAL A 61 17.74 12.03 -21.70
C VAL A 61 17.61 12.47 -23.16
N THR A 62 18.06 11.61 -24.07
CA THR A 62 17.88 11.80 -25.52
C THR A 62 16.61 11.08 -25.95
N GLN A 63 15.66 11.82 -26.50
CA GLN A 63 14.41 11.32 -27.02
C GLN A 63 14.61 10.61 -28.37
N SER A 64 13.62 9.82 -28.76
CA SER A 64 13.64 9.08 -30.03
C SER A 64 13.74 9.96 -31.29
N ASP A 65 13.32 11.22 -31.20
CA ASP A 65 13.43 12.24 -32.26
C ASP A 65 14.77 13.00 -32.26
N GLY A 66 15.69 12.64 -31.34
CA GLY A 66 16.98 13.29 -31.16
C GLY A 66 16.96 14.49 -30.21
N THR A 67 15.79 14.88 -29.65
CA THR A 67 15.69 15.98 -28.69
C THR A 67 16.36 15.62 -27.37
N ILE A 68 17.16 16.52 -26.80
CA ILE A 68 17.79 16.35 -25.49
C ILE A 68 17.00 17.13 -24.45
N ILE A 69 16.59 16.45 -23.37
CA ILE A 69 15.88 17.05 -22.25
C ILE A 69 16.64 16.85 -20.93
N GLN A 70 16.46 17.76 -19.99
CA GLN A 70 16.95 17.59 -18.62
C GLN A 70 16.01 16.67 -17.84
N ASN A 71 16.58 15.72 -17.11
CA ASN A 71 15.86 14.82 -16.22
C ASN A 71 16.68 14.63 -14.93
N PRO A 72 16.84 15.69 -14.12
CA PRO A 72 17.75 15.69 -12.97
C PRO A 72 17.31 14.67 -11.91
N GLY A 73 18.24 13.84 -11.47
CA GLY A 73 18.09 13.02 -10.26
C GLY A 73 18.57 13.75 -9.01
N MET A 74 18.73 13.03 -7.90
CA MET A 74 19.19 13.62 -6.63
C MET A 74 20.71 13.58 -6.45
N GLY A 75 21.44 12.76 -7.22
CA GLY A 75 22.89 12.63 -7.13
C GLY A 75 23.40 12.03 -5.81
N LEU A 76 22.59 11.23 -5.12
CA LEU A 76 23.00 10.53 -3.91
C LEU A 76 23.91 9.35 -4.23
N ASP A 77 24.80 8.99 -3.31
CA ASP A 77 25.57 7.76 -3.42
C ASP A 77 24.69 6.51 -3.22
N ILE A 78 25.14 5.37 -3.75
CA ILE A 78 24.39 4.11 -3.74
C ILE A 78 24.14 3.62 -2.32
N ALA A 79 25.06 3.83 -1.37
CA ALA A 79 24.90 3.36 -0.01
C ALA A 79 23.79 4.13 0.71
N THR A 80 23.75 5.47 0.55
CA THR A 80 22.68 6.32 1.07
C THR A 80 21.33 5.97 0.44
N ALA A 81 21.28 5.82 -0.89
CA ALA A 81 20.06 5.41 -1.59
C ALA A 81 19.53 4.04 -1.13
N GLY A 82 20.44 3.07 -0.93
CA GLY A 82 20.12 1.75 -0.40
C GLY A 82 19.59 1.79 1.04
N ALA A 83 20.17 2.62 1.89
CA ALA A 83 19.70 2.82 3.27
C ALA A 83 18.29 3.43 3.31
N ILE A 84 18.02 4.46 2.49
CA ILE A 84 16.69 5.08 2.38
C ILE A 84 15.67 4.04 1.89
N TYR A 85 16.01 3.26 0.86
CA TYR A 85 15.15 2.20 0.35
C TYR A 85 14.83 1.14 1.42
N GLY A 86 15.86 0.66 2.12
CA GLY A 86 15.72 -0.31 3.21
C GLY A 86 14.80 0.21 4.32
N LEU A 87 15.03 1.45 4.77
CA LEU A 87 14.20 2.09 5.79
C LEU A 87 12.75 2.29 5.33
N TYR A 88 12.56 2.74 4.09
CA TYR A 88 11.21 2.86 3.51
C TYR A 88 10.47 1.52 3.53
N THR A 89 11.12 0.45 3.06
CA THR A 89 10.47 -0.87 3.01
C THR A 89 10.18 -1.43 4.41
N SER A 90 11.08 -1.26 5.38
CA SER A 90 10.86 -1.73 6.75
C SER A 90 9.72 -0.98 7.43
N LEU A 91 9.65 0.35 7.27
CA LEU A 91 8.58 1.18 7.82
C LEU A 91 7.21 0.81 7.25
N VAL A 92 7.11 0.47 5.96
CA VAL A 92 5.86 -0.02 5.36
C VAL A 92 5.32 -1.24 6.10
N TYR A 93 6.19 -2.17 6.53
CA TYR A 93 5.77 -3.34 7.31
C TYR A 93 5.49 -3.00 8.77
N ILE A 94 6.31 -2.15 9.41
CA ILE A 94 6.10 -1.74 10.80
C ILE A 94 4.77 -1.00 10.96
N LEU A 95 4.46 -0.07 10.05
CA LEU A 95 3.23 0.74 10.12
C LEU A 95 1.96 -0.05 9.76
N ALA A 96 2.09 -1.27 9.22
CA ALA A 96 0.94 -2.16 9.04
C ALA A 96 0.34 -2.61 10.39
N LEU A 97 1.15 -2.73 11.44
CA LEU A 97 0.68 -3.12 12.78
C LEU A 97 -0.28 -2.08 13.40
N PRO A 98 0.11 -0.80 13.58
CA PRO A 98 -0.82 0.22 14.07
C PRO A 98 -1.96 0.46 13.08
N GLY A 99 -1.74 0.34 11.77
CA GLY A 99 -2.80 0.50 10.77
C GLY A 99 -3.88 -0.58 10.84
N GLY A 100 -3.51 -1.83 11.10
CA GLY A 100 -4.44 -2.92 11.39
C GLY A 100 -5.21 -2.67 12.69
N TRP A 101 -4.49 -2.27 13.75
CA TRP A 101 -5.12 -1.95 15.05
C TRP A 101 -6.18 -0.85 14.92
N VAL A 102 -5.90 0.21 14.16
CA VAL A 102 -6.86 1.30 13.90
C VAL A 102 -8.12 0.78 13.20
N ALA A 103 -7.96 -0.10 12.22
CA ALA A 103 -9.11 -0.69 11.54
C ALA A 103 -9.95 -1.55 12.48
N ASP A 104 -9.31 -2.42 13.27
CA ASP A 104 -10.01 -3.36 14.13
C ASP A 104 -10.73 -2.67 15.29
N ASN A 105 -10.19 -1.56 15.80
CA ASN A 105 -10.69 -0.94 17.03
C ASN A 105 -11.44 0.38 16.82
N LEU A 106 -11.22 1.09 15.70
CA LEU A 106 -11.73 2.45 15.52
C LEU A 106 -12.54 2.65 14.25
N TRP A 107 -12.06 2.12 13.11
CA TRP A 107 -12.53 2.58 11.79
C TRP A 107 -13.31 1.53 11.01
N GLY A 108 -13.05 0.25 11.25
CA GLY A 108 -13.36 -0.82 10.30
C GLY A 108 -12.38 -0.82 9.13
N GLN A 109 -12.16 -1.99 8.56
CA GLN A 109 -11.20 -2.24 7.49
C GLN A 109 -11.57 -1.46 6.22
N ARG A 110 -12.87 -1.29 5.92
CA ARG A 110 -13.30 -0.55 4.73
C ARG A 110 -12.86 0.90 4.73
N LYS A 111 -12.98 1.56 5.88
CA LYS A 111 -12.59 2.97 6.04
C LYS A 111 -11.08 3.09 6.04
N ALA A 112 -10.37 2.15 6.68
CA ALA A 112 -8.90 2.13 6.66
C ALA A 112 -8.35 1.98 5.23
N VAL A 113 -8.91 1.09 4.41
CA VAL A 113 -8.55 0.95 2.98
C VAL A 113 -8.83 2.24 2.21
N TRP A 114 -10.02 2.84 2.39
CA TRP A 114 -10.39 4.07 1.69
C TRP A 114 -9.48 5.25 2.02
N VAL A 115 -9.25 5.50 3.31
CA VAL A 115 -8.41 6.61 3.78
C VAL A 115 -6.94 6.34 3.44
N GLY A 116 -6.46 5.12 3.68
CA GLY A 116 -5.09 4.72 3.37
C GLY A 116 -4.76 4.89 1.88
N GLY A 117 -5.67 4.50 0.99
CA GLY A 117 -5.49 4.67 -0.44
C GLY A 117 -5.41 6.15 -0.88
N TRP A 118 -6.22 7.04 -0.30
CA TRP A 118 -6.10 8.49 -0.58
C TRP A 118 -4.77 9.07 -0.08
N ILE A 119 -4.28 8.61 1.08
CA ILE A 119 -2.97 9.00 1.58
C ILE A 119 -1.85 8.51 0.64
N ILE A 120 -1.94 7.28 0.12
CA ILE A 120 -0.98 6.76 -0.89
C ILE A 120 -1.01 7.64 -2.16
N ALA A 121 -2.20 7.95 -2.68
CA ALA A 121 -2.35 8.79 -3.87
C ALA A 121 -1.73 10.18 -3.65
N ALA A 122 -2.02 10.81 -2.50
CA ALA A 122 -1.40 12.08 -2.10
C ALA A 122 0.12 11.98 -2.01
N GLY A 123 0.65 10.86 -1.52
CA GLY A 123 2.09 10.59 -1.49
C GLY A 123 2.71 10.59 -2.88
N HIS A 124 2.14 9.84 -3.83
CA HIS A 124 2.63 9.80 -5.21
C HIS A 124 2.57 11.16 -5.91
N PHE A 125 1.47 11.90 -5.77
CA PHE A 125 1.37 13.24 -6.36
C PHE A 125 2.30 14.25 -5.70
N THR A 126 2.56 14.12 -4.39
CA THR A 126 3.60 14.90 -3.72
C THR A 126 4.98 14.60 -4.33
N MET A 127 5.32 13.33 -4.59
CA MET A 127 6.59 12.97 -5.26
C MET A 127 6.67 13.43 -6.72
N ALA A 128 5.53 13.68 -7.38
CA ALA A 128 5.50 14.23 -8.73
C ALA A 128 5.86 15.74 -8.76
N ILE A 129 5.95 16.41 -7.61
CA ILE A 129 6.44 17.79 -7.52
C ILE A 129 7.99 17.76 -7.48
N PRO A 130 8.71 18.49 -8.35
CA PRO A 130 10.17 18.50 -8.43
C PRO A 130 10.89 19.14 -7.22
N SER A 131 10.94 18.43 -6.09
CA SER A 131 11.67 18.87 -4.91
C SER A 131 12.08 17.70 -4.02
N THR A 132 13.27 17.79 -3.43
CA THR A 132 13.75 16.82 -2.45
C THR A 132 12.82 16.72 -1.23
N TYR A 133 12.26 17.86 -0.78
CA TYR A 133 11.33 17.87 0.35
C TYR A 133 10.02 17.15 0.03
N THR A 134 9.47 17.38 -1.16
CA THR A 134 8.22 16.73 -1.59
C THR A 134 8.43 15.25 -1.87
N PHE A 135 9.60 14.85 -2.38
CA PHE A 135 9.98 13.45 -2.50
C PHE A 135 9.92 12.70 -1.15
N PHE A 136 10.61 13.20 -0.12
CA PHE A 136 10.61 12.55 1.20
C PHE A 136 9.25 12.64 1.90
N LEU A 137 8.53 13.76 1.78
CA LEU A 137 7.17 13.89 2.30
C LEU A 137 6.22 12.87 1.64
N GLY A 138 6.38 12.67 0.34
CA GLY A 138 5.62 11.67 -0.41
C GLY A 138 5.87 10.25 0.08
N LEU A 139 7.13 9.89 0.37
CA LEU A 139 7.46 8.59 0.98
C LEU A 139 6.77 8.38 2.33
N ILE A 140 6.74 9.41 3.19
CA ILE A 140 6.04 9.35 4.49
C ILE A 140 4.55 9.07 4.30
N PHE A 141 3.89 9.77 3.36
CA PHE A 141 2.50 9.50 3.05
C PHE A 141 2.29 8.08 2.53
N ILE A 142 3.11 7.60 1.61
CA ILE A 142 2.98 6.22 1.09
C ILE A 142 3.16 5.19 2.20
N ILE A 143 4.14 5.37 3.11
CA ILE A 143 4.34 4.49 4.28
C ILE A 143 3.06 4.42 5.12
N CYS A 144 2.54 5.58 5.54
CA CYS A 144 1.36 5.65 6.40
C CYS A 144 0.10 5.09 5.72
N GLY A 145 -0.12 5.45 4.46
CA GLY A 145 -1.28 5.00 3.71
C GLY A 145 -1.23 3.49 3.40
N THR A 146 -0.06 2.95 3.08
CA THR A 146 0.14 1.50 2.89
C THR A 146 -0.08 0.74 4.19
N GLY A 147 0.39 1.27 5.32
CA GLY A 147 0.14 0.69 6.64
C GLY A 147 -1.35 0.58 6.98
N LEU A 148 -2.18 1.52 6.50
CA LEU A 148 -3.63 1.47 6.65
C LEU A 148 -4.32 0.58 5.60
N LEU A 149 -3.83 0.51 4.37
CA LEU A 149 -4.50 -0.22 3.30
C LEU A 149 -4.16 -1.72 3.31
N LYS A 150 -2.87 -2.06 3.30
CA LYS A 150 -2.34 -3.41 3.04
C LYS A 150 -2.85 -4.50 3.99
N PRO A 151 -2.77 -4.34 5.33
CA PRO A 151 -3.27 -5.39 6.23
C PRO A 151 -4.80 -5.52 6.13
N ASN A 152 -5.49 -4.41 5.90
CA ASN A 152 -6.94 -4.32 6.03
C ASN A 152 -7.67 -4.83 4.80
N VAL A 153 -7.17 -4.59 3.59
CA VAL A 153 -7.75 -5.13 2.35
C VAL A 153 -7.75 -6.66 2.34
N SER A 154 -6.67 -7.28 2.83
CA SER A 154 -6.53 -8.74 2.92
C SER A 154 -7.50 -9.34 3.95
N THR A 155 -7.74 -8.65 5.06
CA THR A 155 -8.76 -9.04 6.05
C THR A 155 -10.16 -9.07 5.42
N ILE A 156 -10.51 -8.07 4.60
CA ILE A 156 -11.82 -8.04 3.91
C ILE A 156 -11.96 -9.24 2.98
N VAL A 157 -10.89 -9.65 2.26
CA VAL A 157 -10.92 -10.86 1.42
C VAL A 157 -11.27 -12.08 2.25
N GLY A 158 -10.65 -12.25 3.43
CA GLY A 158 -10.97 -13.34 4.33
C GLY A 158 -12.41 -13.34 4.80
N GLU A 159 -12.96 -12.17 5.12
CA GLU A 159 -14.35 -12.02 5.57
C GLU A 159 -15.40 -12.29 4.47
N LEU A 160 -15.02 -12.31 3.19
CA LEU A 160 -15.92 -12.74 2.10
C LEU A 160 -16.22 -14.25 2.14
N TYR A 161 -15.46 -15.03 2.92
CA TYR A 161 -15.57 -16.48 3.02
C TYR A 161 -15.73 -16.92 4.49
N PRO A 162 -16.92 -16.75 5.10
CA PRO A 162 -17.14 -17.10 6.51
C PRO A 162 -16.90 -18.59 6.79
N ASP A 163 -17.21 -19.46 5.83
CA ASP A 163 -17.03 -20.92 5.95
C ASP A 163 -15.58 -21.37 5.72
N GLY A 164 -14.70 -20.47 5.24
CA GLY A 164 -13.30 -20.77 4.95
C GLY A 164 -13.10 -21.83 3.87
N GLY A 165 -12.15 -22.74 4.12
CA GLY A 165 -11.83 -23.90 3.27
C GLY A 165 -11.22 -23.58 1.90
N ALA A 166 -11.22 -24.57 1.01
CA ALA A 166 -10.58 -24.49 -0.30
C ALA A 166 -11.05 -23.31 -1.17
N ARG A 167 -12.31 -22.89 -1.02
CA ARG A 167 -12.85 -21.73 -1.76
C ARG A 167 -12.22 -20.42 -1.29
N ARG A 168 -11.91 -20.29 0.01
CA ARG A 168 -11.18 -19.14 0.55
C ARG A 168 -9.75 -19.12 0.00
N ASP A 169 -9.06 -20.25 0.02
CA ASP A 169 -7.67 -20.37 -0.45
C ASP A 169 -7.53 -20.05 -1.94
N ALA A 170 -8.46 -20.55 -2.77
CA ALA A 170 -8.57 -20.17 -4.17
C ALA A 170 -8.88 -18.67 -4.34
N GLY A 171 -9.71 -18.09 -3.48
CA GLY A 171 -10.01 -16.66 -3.46
C GLY A 171 -8.76 -15.81 -3.17
N PHE A 172 -7.95 -16.21 -2.19
CA PHE A 172 -6.65 -15.56 -1.91
C PHE A 172 -5.66 -15.74 -3.07
N SER A 173 -5.67 -16.89 -3.72
CA SER A 173 -4.82 -17.13 -4.91
C SER A 173 -5.15 -16.15 -6.04
N ILE A 174 -6.45 -15.96 -6.33
CA ILE A 174 -6.91 -14.95 -7.30
C ILE A 174 -6.52 -13.55 -6.84
N PHE A 175 -6.74 -13.22 -5.56
CA PHE A 175 -6.35 -11.92 -5.01
C PHE A 175 -4.85 -11.63 -5.20
N TYR A 176 -3.98 -12.60 -4.93
CA TYR A 176 -2.53 -12.47 -5.13
C TYR A 176 -2.10 -12.41 -6.60
N MET A 177 -2.88 -12.96 -7.52
CA MET A 177 -2.64 -12.70 -8.95
C MET A 177 -2.73 -11.21 -9.28
N GLY A 178 -3.61 -10.45 -8.60
CA GLY A 178 -3.69 -9.00 -8.75
C GLY A 178 -2.39 -8.30 -8.33
N ILE A 179 -1.76 -8.76 -7.24
CA ILE A 179 -0.45 -8.26 -6.79
C ILE A 179 0.61 -8.46 -7.87
N ASN A 180 0.69 -9.67 -8.45
CA ASN A 180 1.67 -9.99 -9.49
C ASN A 180 1.45 -9.16 -10.76
N LEU A 181 0.20 -8.95 -11.18
CA LEU A 181 -0.10 -8.09 -12.33
C LEU A 181 0.30 -6.63 -12.06
N GLY A 182 0.00 -6.10 -10.87
CA GLY A 182 0.46 -4.76 -10.47
C GLY A 182 1.99 -4.66 -10.47
N ALA A 183 2.67 -5.65 -9.90
CA ALA A 183 4.13 -5.71 -9.86
C ALA A 183 4.78 -5.87 -11.24
N LEU A 184 4.07 -6.45 -12.21
CA LEU A 184 4.53 -6.55 -13.59
C LEU A 184 4.37 -5.21 -14.32
N PHE A 185 3.16 -4.64 -14.33
CA PHE A 185 2.85 -3.48 -15.15
C PHE A 185 3.29 -2.15 -14.54
N GLY A 186 3.31 -2.04 -13.21
CA GLY A 186 3.72 -0.83 -12.49
C GLY A 186 5.10 -0.36 -12.89
N PRO A 187 6.15 -1.19 -12.71
CA PRO A 187 7.50 -0.88 -13.14
C PRO A 187 7.61 -0.55 -14.63
N LEU A 188 6.94 -1.30 -15.52
CA LEU A 188 7.03 -1.05 -16.96
C LEU A 188 6.55 0.35 -17.34
N VAL A 189 5.40 0.78 -16.82
CA VAL A 189 4.84 2.10 -17.11
C VAL A 189 5.62 3.20 -16.41
N ALA A 190 5.91 3.03 -15.12
CA ALA A 190 6.58 4.06 -14.33
C ALA A 190 8.03 4.26 -14.76
N ALA A 191 8.79 3.17 -15.02
CA ALA A 191 10.17 3.24 -15.51
C ALA A 191 10.23 3.86 -16.89
N TRP A 192 9.34 3.47 -17.81
CA TRP A 192 9.26 4.09 -19.12
C TRP A 192 8.99 5.59 -19.03
N LEU A 193 8.02 6.03 -18.23
CA LEU A 193 7.76 7.47 -18.03
C LEU A 193 8.90 8.19 -17.31
N GLY A 194 9.50 7.55 -16.31
CA GLY A 194 10.51 8.14 -15.44
C GLY A 194 11.87 8.30 -16.12
N GLU A 195 12.39 7.21 -16.68
CA GLU A 195 13.72 7.17 -17.30
C GLU A 195 13.71 7.76 -18.71
N ALA A 196 12.68 7.47 -19.51
CA ALA A 196 12.64 7.91 -20.90
C ALA A 196 12.10 9.35 -21.06
N HIS A 197 11.34 9.88 -20.10
CA HIS A 197 10.78 11.23 -20.22
C HIS A 197 11.13 12.10 -19.01
N HIS A 198 10.54 11.85 -17.84
CA HIS A 198 10.84 12.62 -16.64
C HIS A 198 10.48 11.86 -15.37
N TRP A 199 11.37 11.82 -14.37
CA TRP A 199 11.17 11.05 -13.12
C TRP A 199 9.79 11.28 -12.48
N HIS A 200 9.38 12.54 -12.38
CA HIS A 200 8.12 12.96 -11.81
C HIS A 200 6.88 12.48 -12.56
N TRP A 201 6.98 12.21 -13.87
CA TRP A 201 5.88 11.62 -14.63
C TRP A 201 5.67 10.16 -14.24
N GLY A 202 6.76 9.44 -13.97
CA GLY A 202 6.71 8.10 -13.41
C GLY A 202 6.05 8.06 -12.01
N PHE A 203 6.43 8.98 -11.12
CA PHE A 203 5.77 9.12 -9.81
C PHE A 203 4.29 9.53 -9.94
N GLY A 204 3.97 10.45 -10.84
CA GLY A 204 2.60 10.88 -11.11
C GLY A 204 1.72 9.76 -11.68
N ALA A 205 2.25 8.96 -12.59
CA ALA A 205 1.54 7.80 -13.17
C ALA A 205 1.20 6.74 -12.12
N ALA A 206 2.11 6.50 -11.16
CA ALA A 206 1.81 5.67 -10.00
C ALA A 206 0.62 6.25 -9.19
N GLY A 207 0.60 7.58 -8.97
CA GLY A 207 -0.52 8.26 -8.31
C GLY A 207 -1.85 8.12 -9.07
N VAL A 208 -1.84 8.26 -10.39
CA VAL A 208 -3.02 8.03 -11.25
C VAL A 208 -3.50 6.58 -11.10
N GLY A 209 -2.61 5.60 -11.11
CA GLY A 209 -2.95 4.20 -10.87
C GLY A 209 -3.68 3.99 -9.54
N MET A 210 -3.16 4.58 -8.46
CA MET A 210 -3.80 4.52 -7.14
C MET A 210 -5.21 5.14 -7.15
N VAL A 211 -5.40 6.29 -7.82
CA VAL A 211 -6.72 6.93 -7.94
C VAL A 211 -7.70 6.05 -8.72
N LEU A 212 -7.26 5.39 -9.78
CA LEU A 212 -8.09 4.41 -10.51
C LEU A 212 -8.51 3.26 -9.58
N GLY A 213 -7.60 2.76 -8.76
CA GLY A 213 -7.90 1.77 -7.72
C GLY A 213 -8.96 2.25 -6.74
N LEU A 214 -8.86 3.50 -6.26
CA LEU A 214 -9.85 4.10 -5.36
C LEU A 214 -11.22 4.27 -6.03
N ILE A 215 -11.28 4.73 -7.28
CA ILE A 215 -12.54 4.84 -8.02
C ILE A 215 -13.21 3.45 -8.11
N GLN A 216 -12.44 2.42 -8.48
CA GLN A 216 -12.95 1.05 -8.55
C GLN A 216 -13.41 0.53 -7.18
N TYR A 217 -12.65 0.80 -6.12
CA TYR A 217 -13.03 0.45 -4.75
C TYR A 217 -14.36 1.08 -4.37
N ARG A 218 -14.54 2.39 -4.66
CA ARG A 218 -15.77 3.12 -4.32
C ARG A 218 -16.99 2.59 -5.08
N LEU A 219 -16.84 2.30 -6.37
CA LEU A 219 -17.91 1.72 -7.18
C LEU A 219 -18.23 0.27 -6.76
N GLY A 220 -17.22 -0.46 -6.29
CA GLY A 220 -17.33 -1.87 -5.94
C GLY A 220 -17.71 -2.16 -4.48
N VAL A 221 -17.68 -1.16 -3.60
CA VAL A 221 -17.85 -1.33 -2.13
C VAL A 221 -19.18 -1.97 -1.74
N GLY A 222 -20.24 -1.73 -2.52
CA GLY A 222 -21.57 -2.34 -2.29
C GLY A 222 -21.56 -3.87 -2.41
N HIS A 223 -20.62 -4.44 -3.16
CA HIS A 223 -20.49 -5.89 -3.32
C HIS A 223 -19.78 -6.59 -2.15
N LEU A 224 -19.30 -5.83 -1.16
CA LEU A 224 -18.62 -6.37 0.02
C LEU A 224 -19.59 -6.80 1.14
N GLY A 225 -20.89 -6.51 1.02
CA GLY A 225 -21.90 -6.88 2.03
C GLY A 225 -21.59 -6.27 3.40
N ASN A 226 -21.32 -7.10 4.40
CA ASN A 226 -20.88 -6.69 5.75
C ASN A 226 -19.36 -6.81 5.99
N ALA A 227 -18.60 -7.37 5.05
CA ALA A 227 -17.16 -7.61 5.20
C ALA A 227 -16.38 -6.29 5.36
N GLY A 228 -15.58 -6.16 6.42
CA GLY A 228 -14.75 -4.98 6.71
C GLY A 228 -15.47 -3.80 7.35
N LEU A 229 -16.73 -3.98 7.76
CA LEU A 229 -17.40 -3.01 8.62
C LEU A 229 -16.85 -3.14 10.05
N LEU A 230 -16.81 -2.02 10.79
CA LEU A 230 -16.43 -2.04 12.18
C LEU A 230 -17.44 -2.88 12.99
N LYS A 231 -16.94 -3.93 13.63
CA LYS A 231 -17.71 -4.81 14.52
C LYS A 231 -17.42 -4.40 15.96
N SER A 232 -18.04 -3.32 16.43
CA SER A 232 -17.90 -2.87 17.82
C SER A 232 -19.26 -2.49 18.41
N GLU A 233 -19.49 -2.90 19.65
CA GLU A 233 -20.63 -2.51 20.49
C GLU A 233 -20.35 -1.23 21.31
N ASP A 234 -19.13 -0.69 21.21
CA ASP A 234 -18.72 0.51 21.94
C ASP A 234 -19.57 1.72 21.56
N SER A 235 -19.91 2.54 22.56
CA SER A 235 -20.54 3.84 22.31
C SER A 235 -19.60 4.78 21.54
N ARG A 236 -20.18 5.78 20.84
CA ARG A 236 -19.40 6.79 20.10
C ARG A 236 -18.40 7.53 20.99
N GLU A 237 -18.73 7.74 22.26
CA GLU A 237 -17.86 8.40 23.24
C GLU A 237 -16.64 7.54 23.57
N VAL A 238 -16.83 6.24 23.76
CA VAL A 238 -15.74 5.28 24.02
C VAL A 238 -14.80 5.20 22.80
N LEU A 239 -15.36 5.12 21.59
CA LEU A 239 -14.56 5.13 20.36
C LEU A 239 -13.76 6.44 20.19
N ALA A 240 -14.36 7.59 20.52
CA ALA A 240 -13.66 8.88 20.47
C ALA A 240 -12.51 8.94 21.49
N ALA A 241 -12.70 8.42 22.70
CA ALA A 241 -11.67 8.33 23.73
C ALA A 241 -10.52 7.40 23.30
N LYS A 242 -10.84 6.20 22.77
CA LYS A 242 -9.84 5.27 22.21
C LYS A 242 -9.05 5.90 21.08
N SER A 243 -9.75 6.59 20.16
CA SER A 243 -9.12 7.32 19.05
C SER A 243 -8.17 8.41 19.55
N LYS A 244 -8.62 9.26 20.48
CA LYS A 244 -7.77 10.34 21.03
C LYS A 244 -6.54 9.78 21.73
N LYS A 245 -6.70 8.72 22.53
CA LYS A 245 -5.58 8.03 23.20
C LYS A 245 -4.61 7.46 22.18
N PHE A 246 -5.11 6.72 21.19
CA PHE A 246 -4.26 6.09 20.17
C PHE A 246 -3.49 7.13 19.35
N PHE A 247 -4.16 8.10 18.74
CA PHE A 247 -3.49 9.11 17.93
C PHE A 247 -2.59 10.01 18.78
N GLY A 248 -2.99 10.33 20.02
CA GLY A 248 -2.13 11.04 20.98
C GLY A 248 -0.83 10.30 21.23
N THR A 249 -0.90 8.99 21.57
CA THR A 249 0.31 8.17 21.76
C THR A 249 1.12 8.02 20.47
N PHE A 250 0.46 7.79 19.33
CA PHE A 250 1.13 7.64 18.03
C PHE A 250 1.91 8.90 17.66
N PHE A 251 1.29 10.08 17.75
CA PHE A 251 1.96 11.34 17.46
C PHE A 251 3.03 11.70 18.49
N ALA A 252 2.85 11.33 19.76
CA ALA A 252 3.89 11.50 20.78
C ALA A 252 5.13 10.63 20.48
N VAL A 253 4.94 9.36 20.12
CA VAL A 253 6.03 8.46 19.71
C VAL A 253 6.69 8.98 18.43
N PHE A 254 5.90 9.38 17.44
CA PHE A 254 6.41 9.96 16.20
C PHE A 254 7.24 11.23 16.46
N ALA A 255 6.73 12.15 17.29
CA ALA A 255 7.46 13.35 17.67
C ALA A 255 8.75 13.03 18.43
N ALA A 256 8.74 12.01 19.29
CA ALA A 256 9.95 11.55 19.99
C ALA A 256 11.00 10.99 19.01
N VAL A 257 10.59 10.21 18.00
CA VAL A 257 11.48 9.69 16.95
C VAL A 257 12.06 10.83 16.10
N VAL A 258 11.23 11.80 15.71
CA VAL A 258 11.68 12.98 14.96
C VAL A 258 12.64 13.83 15.78
N LEU A 259 12.33 14.08 17.05
CA LEU A 259 13.19 14.80 17.98
C LEU A 259 14.52 14.07 18.17
N PHE A 260 14.49 12.75 18.37
CA PHE A 260 15.70 11.94 18.46
C PHE A 260 16.57 12.07 17.21
N GLY A 261 15.97 11.95 16.01
CA GLY A 261 16.67 12.15 14.75
C GLY A 261 17.29 13.55 14.62
N PHE A 262 16.57 14.59 15.04
CA PHE A 262 17.06 15.98 15.06
C PHE A 262 18.22 16.19 16.04
N LEU A 263 18.15 15.59 17.24
CA LEU A 263 19.21 15.68 18.24
C LEU A 263 20.47 14.93 17.80
N VAL A 264 20.31 13.81 17.08
CA VAL A 264 21.43 13.10 16.44
C VAL A 264 22.01 13.94 15.31
N SER A 265 21.18 14.52 14.43
CA SER A 265 21.67 15.30 13.28
C SER A 265 22.44 16.56 13.68
N ASN A 266 22.08 17.18 14.82
CA ASN A 266 22.77 18.36 15.35
C ASN A 266 23.92 18.01 16.31
N GLY A 267 24.26 16.72 16.46
CA GLY A 267 25.39 16.26 17.26
C GLY A 267 25.16 16.30 18.79
N THR A 268 23.97 16.66 19.27
CA THR A 268 23.63 16.62 20.70
C THR A 268 23.66 15.19 21.24
N ILE A 269 23.19 14.24 20.42
CA ILE A 269 23.32 12.80 20.68
C ILE A 269 24.39 12.25 19.74
N SER A 270 25.52 11.83 20.30
CA SER A 270 26.66 11.28 19.53
C SER A 270 26.45 9.80 19.22
N VAL A 271 25.48 9.49 18.37
CA VAL A 271 25.22 8.13 17.88
C VAL A 271 25.44 8.08 16.37
N THR A 272 26.29 7.17 15.94
CA THR A 272 26.58 6.95 14.51
C THR A 272 25.58 5.96 13.90
N LEU A 273 25.32 6.10 12.60
CA LEU A 273 24.50 5.12 11.85
C LEU A 273 25.08 3.71 11.94
N THR A 274 26.40 3.58 11.96
CA THR A 274 27.12 2.30 12.14
C THR A 274 26.83 1.67 13.49
N GLN A 275 26.82 2.45 14.57
CA GLN A 275 26.42 1.94 15.89
C GLN A 275 24.97 1.45 15.84
N ILE A 276 24.02 2.26 15.35
CA ILE A 276 22.60 1.86 15.27
C ILE A 276 22.47 0.54 14.49
N ALA A 277 23.13 0.43 13.33
CA ALA A 277 23.11 -0.78 12.52
C ALA A 277 23.70 -1.99 13.25
N GLN A 278 24.81 -1.83 13.98
CA GLN A 278 25.40 -2.89 14.80
C GLN A 278 24.47 -3.37 15.91
N TRP A 279 23.88 -2.44 16.67
CA TRP A 279 22.93 -2.78 17.75
C TRP A 279 21.69 -3.51 17.24
N LEU A 280 21.15 -3.06 16.10
CA LEU A 280 20.05 -3.76 15.43
C LEU A 280 20.48 -5.15 14.96
N GLY A 281 21.67 -5.27 14.36
CA GLY A 281 22.23 -6.55 13.94
C GLY A 281 22.38 -7.55 15.10
N TYR A 282 22.90 -7.11 16.24
CA TYR A 282 22.98 -7.93 17.45
C TYR A 282 21.60 -8.34 17.97
N SER A 283 20.62 -7.43 17.92
CA SER A 283 19.26 -7.73 18.34
C SER A 283 18.62 -8.82 17.48
N VAL A 284 18.87 -8.81 16.17
CA VAL A 284 18.41 -9.87 15.26
C VAL A 284 19.11 -11.19 15.55
N LEU A 285 20.43 -11.20 15.80
CA LEU A 285 21.17 -12.42 16.15
C LEU A 285 20.70 -13.06 17.46
N VAL A 286 20.16 -12.28 18.40
CA VAL A 286 19.58 -12.82 19.64
C VAL A 286 18.22 -13.49 19.41
N LEU A 287 17.51 -13.11 18.33
CA LEU A 287 16.16 -13.59 18.02
C LEU A 287 16.15 -14.82 17.11
N VAL A 288 17.26 -15.16 16.47
CA VAL A 288 17.42 -16.29 15.53
C VAL A 288 18.28 -17.38 16.16
#